data_AF-A0A3N5H9I4-F1
#
_entry.id   AF-A0A3N5H9I4-F1
#
_cell.length_a   1.000
_cell.length_b   1.000
_cell.length_c   1.000
_cell.angle_alpha   90.00
_cell.angle_beta   90.00
_cell.angle_gamma   90.00
#
_symmetry.space_group_name_H-M   'P 1'
#
loop_
_entity.id
_entity.type
_entity.pdbx_description
1 polymer ?
#
loop_
_entity_poly.entity_id
_entity_poly.type
_entity_poly.pdbx_seq_one_letter_code
_entity_poly.pdbx_strand_id
1 'polypeptide(L)' 'SGRESPTSCGLFGKECQPETPVGACMVSSEGTCRIWHQYGGHPQLRQVAVGGAR' A
#
# COMPACT_ATOMS: atom_id res chain seq x y z
N SER A 1 0.39 7.96 11.51
CA SER A 1 0.37 8.71 10.24
C SER A 1 0.19 7.74 9.09
N GLY A 2 -0.95 7.78 8.42
CA GLY A 2 -1.19 7.07 7.16
C GLY A 2 -1.13 8.07 6.03
N ARG A 3 -0.27 7.83 5.04
CA ARG A 3 -0.28 8.57 3.78
C ARG A 3 -1.17 7.81 2.81
N GLU A 4 -1.89 8.53 1.96
CA GLU A 4 -2.81 7.96 0.96
C GLU A 4 -2.11 7.03 -0.04
N SER A 5 -0.81 7.24 -0.28
CA SER A 5 0.02 6.40 -1.15
C SER A 5 1.34 6.03 -0.46
N PRO A 6 1.80 4.77 -0.53
CA PRO A 6 3.14 4.38 -0.08
C PRO A 6 4.25 5.13 -0.80
N THR A 7 4.06 5.53 -2.07
CA THR A 7 5.07 6.29 -2.84
C THR A 7 5.28 7.71 -2.33
N SER A 8 4.31 8.29 -1.62
CA SER A 8 4.49 9.60 -0.96
C SER A 8 5.09 9.48 0.44
N CYS A 9 5.32 8.26 0.93
CA CYS A 9 5.95 8.00 2.21
C CYS A 9 7.48 7.94 2.07
N GLY A 10 8.17 8.92 2.63
CA GLY A 10 9.64 8.99 2.56
C GLY A 10 10.38 7.79 3.20
N LEU A 11 9.71 7.02 4.06
CA LEU A 11 10.27 5.82 4.70
C LEU A 11 10.00 4.54 3.91
N PHE A 12 9.01 4.53 3.01
CA PHE A 12 8.57 3.32 2.31
C PHE A 12 9.69 2.76 1.41
N GLY A 13 9.95 1.44 1.54
CA GLY A 13 10.98 0.74 0.78
C GLY A 13 12.42 1.10 1.16
N LYS A 14 12.60 1.91 2.22
CA LYS A 14 13.91 2.28 2.79
C LYS A 14 14.00 1.76 4.22
N GLU A 15 13.58 2.57 5.19
CA GLU A 15 13.52 2.17 6.60
C GLU A 15 12.28 1.32 6.90
N CYS A 16 11.15 1.64 6.28
CA CYS A 16 9.92 0.88 6.41
C CYS A 16 9.92 -0.24 5.37
N GLN A 17 10.30 -1.43 5.82
CA GLN A 17 10.32 -2.69 5.07
C GLN A 17 9.58 -3.79 5.87
N PRO A 18 9.17 -4.89 5.24
CA PRO A 18 8.55 -6.03 5.92
C PRO A 18 9.27 -6.57 7.15
N GLU A 19 10.59 -6.61 7.09
CA GLU A 19 11.49 -7.14 8.10
C GLU A 19 11.69 -6.13 9.24
N THR A 20 11.59 -4.84 8.91
CA THR A 20 11.71 -3.71 9.85
C THR A 20 10.53 -2.75 9.68
N PRO A 21 9.31 -3.14 10.10
CA PRO A 21 8.13 -2.32 9.85
C PRO A 21 8.06 -1.13 10.80
N VAL A 22 7.95 0.08 10.24
CA VAL A 22 7.86 1.33 11.03
C VAL A 22 6.43 1.62 11.50
N GLY A 23 5.41 1.08 10.82
CA GLY A 23 4.03 1.35 11.17
C GLY A 23 3.05 0.29 10.67
N ALA A 24 1.80 0.38 11.13
CA ALA A 24 0.75 -0.61 10.87
C ALA A 24 0.49 -0.86 9.37
N CYS A 25 0.72 0.14 8.50
CA CYS A 25 0.57 -0.03 7.05
C CYS A 25 1.55 -1.06 6.45
N MET A 26 2.65 -1.37 7.14
CA MET A 26 3.65 -2.37 6.73
C MET A 26 3.58 -3.65 7.57
N VAL A 27 3.18 -3.55 8.85
CA VAL A 27 3.01 -4.74 9.72
C VAL A 27 1.86 -5.62 9.22
N SER A 28 0.74 -5.02 8.85
CA SER A 28 -0.46 -5.76 8.43
C SER A 28 -0.28 -6.35 7.04
N SER A 29 -0.72 -7.60 6.83
CA SER A 29 -0.84 -8.24 5.51
C SER A 29 -1.76 -7.47 4.56
N GLU A 30 -2.80 -6.84 5.12
CA GLU A 30 -3.75 -5.99 4.40
C GLU A 30 -3.30 -4.52 4.35
N GLY A 31 -2.14 -4.21 4.93
CA GLY A 31 -1.59 -2.87 4.96
C GLY A 31 -1.18 -2.39 3.57
N THR A 32 -1.51 -1.15 3.23
CA THR A 32 -1.20 -0.59 1.90
C THR A 32 0.30 -0.62 1.61
N CYS A 33 1.17 -0.33 2.59
CA CYS A 33 2.62 -0.37 2.41
C CYS A 33 3.09 -1.82 2.18
N ARG A 34 2.55 -2.79 2.92
CA ARG A 34 2.86 -4.23 2.74
C ARG A 34 2.48 -4.72 1.34
N ILE A 35 1.25 -4.42 0.91
CA ILE A 35 0.75 -4.81 -0.42
C ILE A 35 1.59 -4.17 -1.52
N TRP A 36 1.90 -2.87 -1.40
CA TRP A 36 2.75 -2.17 -2.36
C TRP A 36 4.17 -2.76 -2.42
N HIS A 37 4.77 -3.09 -1.27
CA HIS A 37 6.10 -3.69 -1.22
C HIS A 37 6.12 -5.08 -1.87
N GLN A 38 5.04 -5.85 -1.74
CA GLN A 38 4.98 -7.21 -2.26
C GLN A 38 4.58 -7.27 -3.73
N TYR A 39 3.67 -6.40 -4.18
CA TYR A 39 3.02 -6.51 -5.49
C TYR A 39 3.20 -5.28 -6.39
N GLY A 40 3.93 -4.24 -5.97
CA GLY A 40 4.18 -3.07 -6.81
C GLY A 40 3.01 -2.09 -6.96
N GLY A 41 1.92 -2.26 -6.20
CA GLY A 41 1.06 -1.14 -5.85
C GLY A 41 -0.14 -0.79 -6.73
N HIS A 42 -0.51 -1.61 -7.72
CA HIS A 42 -1.74 -1.36 -8.50
C HIS A 42 -2.60 -2.62 -8.60
N PRO A 43 -3.30 -3.04 -7.53
CA PRO A 43 -4.48 -3.85 -7.73
C PRO A 43 -5.50 -2.95 -8.45
N GLN A 44 -5.86 -3.30 -9.69
CA GLN A 44 -6.89 -2.60 -10.47
C GLN A 44 -8.28 -2.83 -9.87
N LEU A 45 -8.49 -2.38 -8.64
CA LEU A 45 -9.77 -2.48 -7.91
C LEU A 45 -10.82 -1.50 -8.46
N ARG A 46 -10.41 -0.57 -9.34
CA ARG A 46 -11.33 0.30 -10.09
C ARG A 46 -12.30 -0.48 -10.97
N GLN A 47 -12.01 -1.74 -11.29
CA GLN A 47 -12.95 -2.60 -12.02
C GLN A 47 -14.00 -3.28 -11.12
N VAL A 48 -13.88 -3.19 -9.79
CA VAL A 48 -14.75 -3.94 -8.86
C VAL A 48 -15.75 -3.03 -8.12
N ALA A 49 -15.53 -1.72 -8.00
CA ALA A 49 -16.26 -0.91 -7.00
C ALA A 49 -17.19 0.22 -7.50
N VAL A 50 -17.28 0.58 -8.79
CA VAL A 50 -18.24 1.62 -9.22
C VAL A 50 -18.86 1.24 -10.55
N GLY A 51 -20.17 1.02 -10.57
CA GLY A 51 -20.95 0.83 -11.78
C GLY A 51 -20.65 1.92 -12.81
N GLY A 52 -19.84 1.57 -13.82
CA GLY A 52 -19.63 2.38 -15.01
C GLY A 52 -20.73 2.07 -16.01
N ALA A 53 -21.63 3.04 -16.20
CA ALA A 53 -22.62 3.04 -17.26
C ALA A 53 -21.97 2.77 -18.64
N ARG A 54 -22.68 1.99 -19.47
CA ARG A 54 -22.49 2.01 -20.92
C ARG A 54 -22.97 3.33 -21.49
#